data_AF-I3VU99-F1
#
_entry.id   AF-I3VU99-F1
#
_cell.length_a   1.000
_cell.length_b   1.000
_cell.length_c   1.000
_cell.angle_alpha   90.00
_cell.angle_beta   90.00
_cell.angle_gamma   90.00
#
_symmetry.space_group_name_H-M   'P 1'
#
loop_
_entity.id
_entity.type
_entity.pdbx_description
1 polymer ?
#
loop_
_entity_poly.entity_id
_entity_poly.type
_entity_poly.pdbx_seq_one_letter_code
_entity_poly.pdbx_strand_id
1 'polypeptide(L)'
;MNSRINYENRKALGISDFEFLSLFKKPNEKVYFRLIQEKKHIAKKFDCILTLDDDLEYPLIQKIFIKYQKQGYGVYFVVNSGGQEKNSIKRINAHFIDMDFGKVPKIINGELFKDSEGKTVYEYRSKEEIEKYKIAFLKKLENFKLNPNVIVETKNGFHVYWLLDLEKPQSLDAFTPLQEKLIDYFAAFEERKEHADSSVKDINRVLRLINYKHLKNPKDPFTIKCIYLNIDVKYTQEDIASAIGYNIIELVGNTESTELKPVAVRAETSNLQKESRRVYYSSEIQYENLIPFLKQQDLINYLGIDAKPNVNFKCIFHNDNNPSAVIKNNGGYYKYFCNSPVCICHNDGKGIDIIDIVKIKENCDTSTAIRKLIEYFHIELEDLTWINKQNKRFENNIMLLSQLDEKKDEFPSLNRIIKFGYPILMHIL
;
A
#
# COMPACT_ATOMS: atom_id res chain seq x y z
N MET A 1 -39.73 -12.12 5.45
CA MET A 1 -38.77 -13.25 5.60
C MET A 1 -39.50 -14.50 6.10
N ASN A 2 -39.23 -15.70 5.57
CA ASN A 2 -39.71 -16.94 6.21
C ASN A 2 -38.72 -17.40 7.30
N SER A 3 -38.96 -16.97 8.54
CA SER A 3 -38.58 -17.60 9.81
C SER A 3 -37.26 -18.41 9.83
N ARG A 4 -36.11 -17.72 9.82
CA ARG A 4 -34.78 -18.37 10.05
C ARG A 4 -33.79 -17.59 10.92
N ILE A 5 -33.96 -16.28 11.12
CA ILE A 5 -33.07 -15.50 12.01
C ILE A 5 -33.61 -15.57 13.43
N ASN A 6 -32.91 -16.25 14.34
CA ASN A 6 -33.15 -16.08 15.76
C ASN A 6 -32.61 -14.70 16.19
N TYR A 7 -33.50 -13.76 16.50
CA TYR A 7 -33.14 -12.37 16.76
C TYR A 7 -32.20 -12.16 17.96
N GLU A 8 -32.25 -13.03 18.96
CA GLU A 8 -31.42 -12.94 20.18
C GLU A 8 -30.02 -13.58 19.99
N ASN A 9 -29.94 -14.74 19.32
CA ASN A 9 -28.72 -15.55 19.25
C ASN A 9 -27.90 -15.27 17.98
N ARG A 10 -28.56 -14.92 16.86
CA ARG A 10 -27.97 -14.57 15.55
C ARG A 10 -26.73 -15.43 15.20
N LYS A 11 -26.93 -16.75 15.23
CA LYS A 11 -25.86 -17.73 14.94
C LYS A 11 -25.27 -17.47 13.55
N ALA A 12 -23.94 -17.55 13.46
CA ALA A 12 -23.25 -17.45 12.17
C ALA A 12 -23.62 -18.65 11.29
N LEU A 13 -23.79 -18.42 9.98
CA LEU A 13 -24.14 -19.47 9.01
C LEU A 13 -22.97 -20.40 8.63
N GLY A 14 -21.76 -20.14 9.13
CA GLY A 14 -20.59 -21.00 8.88
C GLY A 14 -19.95 -20.86 7.49
N ILE A 15 -20.52 -20.04 6.59
CA ILE A 15 -19.94 -19.78 5.26
C ILE A 15 -18.54 -19.16 5.36
N SER A 16 -17.67 -19.56 4.44
CA SER A 16 -16.34 -18.97 4.27
C SER A 16 -16.42 -17.55 3.71
N ASP A 17 -15.35 -16.81 3.93
CA ASP A 17 -15.12 -15.50 3.31
C ASP A 17 -15.02 -15.60 1.77
N PHE A 18 -14.51 -16.72 1.25
CA PHE A 18 -14.52 -17.00 -0.19
C PHE A 18 -15.95 -17.12 -0.74
N GLU A 19 -16.78 -17.99 -0.16
CA GLU A 19 -18.19 -18.17 -0.58
C GLU A 19 -18.96 -16.85 -0.50
N PHE A 20 -18.75 -16.07 0.56
CA PHE A 20 -19.34 -14.75 0.71
C PHE A 20 -18.90 -13.77 -0.39
N LEU A 21 -17.62 -13.73 -0.76
CA LEU A 21 -17.15 -12.90 -1.87
C LEU A 21 -17.72 -13.36 -3.22
N SER A 22 -17.87 -14.67 -3.43
CA SER A 22 -18.50 -15.25 -4.64
C SER A 22 -19.97 -14.87 -4.81
N LEU A 23 -20.66 -14.35 -3.78
CA LEU A 23 -22.00 -13.78 -3.92
C LEU A 23 -22.01 -12.48 -4.74
N PHE A 24 -20.89 -11.76 -4.78
CA PHE A 24 -20.72 -10.47 -5.44
C PHE A 24 -19.84 -10.54 -6.69
N LYS A 25 -19.01 -11.58 -6.82
CA LYS A 25 -17.90 -11.64 -7.79
C LYS A 25 -18.01 -12.86 -8.67
N LYS A 26 -17.80 -12.69 -9.98
CA LYS A 26 -17.74 -13.82 -10.93
C LYS A 26 -16.46 -14.65 -10.67
N PRO A 27 -16.42 -15.95 -10.99
CA PRO A 27 -15.21 -16.76 -10.87
C PRO A 27 -14.02 -16.11 -11.59
N ASN A 28 -12.84 -16.16 -10.99
CA ASN A 28 -11.61 -15.52 -11.48
C ASN A 28 -11.68 -13.99 -11.66
N GLU A 29 -12.70 -13.31 -11.10
CA GLU A 29 -12.75 -11.85 -11.08
C GLU A 29 -11.75 -11.28 -10.06
N LYS A 30 -11.18 -10.11 -10.38
CA LYS A 30 -10.33 -9.37 -9.43
C LYS A 30 -11.18 -8.72 -8.34
N VAL A 31 -10.78 -8.94 -7.09
CA VAL A 31 -11.41 -8.39 -5.88
C VAL A 31 -10.42 -7.46 -5.18
N TYR A 32 -10.96 -6.37 -4.66
CA TYR A 32 -10.21 -5.26 -4.11
C TYR A 32 -10.49 -5.15 -2.61
N PHE A 33 -9.42 -5.05 -1.82
CA PHE A 33 -9.47 -5.00 -0.37
C PHE A 33 -8.87 -3.71 0.16
N ARG A 34 -9.37 -3.29 1.32
CA ARG A 34 -8.85 -2.18 2.09
C ARG A 34 -8.70 -2.64 3.54
N LEU A 35 -7.45 -2.68 4.01
CA LEU A 35 -7.13 -2.99 5.39
C LEU A 35 -6.96 -1.66 6.11
N ILE A 36 -7.75 -1.39 7.15
CA ILE A 36 -7.77 -0.09 7.84
C ILE A 36 -7.37 -0.28 9.29
N GLN A 37 -6.30 0.39 9.73
CA GLN A 37 -5.87 0.34 11.13
C GLN A 37 -6.86 1.08 12.02
N GLU A 38 -7.59 0.38 12.88
CA GLU A 38 -8.79 0.92 13.52
C GLU A 38 -8.54 1.97 14.62
N LYS A 39 -7.26 2.25 14.93
CA LYS A 39 -6.82 3.34 15.82
C LYS A 39 -6.25 4.57 15.11
N LYS A 40 -5.47 4.37 14.04
CA LYS A 40 -4.77 5.46 13.31
C LYS A 40 -5.43 5.81 11.98
N HIS A 41 -6.45 5.06 11.57
CA HIS A 41 -7.13 5.16 10.28
C HIS A 41 -6.21 5.05 9.04
N ILE A 42 -5.01 4.47 9.20
CA ILE A 42 -4.09 4.19 8.10
C ILE A 42 -4.67 3.04 7.26
N ALA A 43 -4.91 3.31 5.98
CA ALA A 43 -5.39 2.32 5.03
C ALA A 43 -4.25 1.71 4.20
N LYS A 44 -4.35 0.40 3.92
CA LYS A 44 -3.55 -0.33 2.95
C LYS A 44 -4.48 -0.94 1.91
N LYS A 45 -4.18 -0.73 0.63
CA LYS A 45 -4.93 -1.27 -0.51
C LYS A 45 -4.27 -2.56 -0.97
N PHE A 46 -5.06 -3.59 -1.25
CA PHE A 46 -4.64 -4.85 -1.84
C PHE A 46 -5.67 -5.27 -2.89
N ASP A 47 -5.28 -6.14 -3.82
CA ASP A 47 -6.17 -6.79 -4.77
C ASP A 47 -5.63 -8.15 -5.19
N CYS A 48 -6.53 -9.03 -5.61
CA CYS A 48 -6.19 -10.33 -6.16
C CYS A 48 -7.33 -10.93 -6.99
N ILE A 49 -7.02 -11.95 -7.79
CA ILE A 49 -7.99 -12.83 -8.43
C ILE A 49 -8.69 -13.70 -7.38
N LEU A 50 -10.02 -13.75 -7.38
CA LEU A 50 -10.81 -14.63 -6.51
C LEU A 50 -10.89 -16.04 -7.10
N THR A 51 -10.13 -16.95 -6.48
CA THR A 51 -10.03 -18.37 -6.83
C THR A 51 -9.56 -19.17 -5.60
N LEU A 52 -9.93 -20.45 -5.53
CA LEU A 52 -9.49 -21.39 -4.48
C LEU A 52 -8.27 -22.22 -4.89
N ASP A 53 -7.71 -21.98 -6.06
CA ASP A 53 -6.45 -22.59 -6.48
C ASP A 53 -5.32 -22.13 -5.53
N ASP A 54 -4.71 -23.08 -4.82
CA ASP A 54 -3.58 -22.84 -3.91
C ASP A 54 -2.34 -22.29 -4.65
N ASP A 55 -2.26 -22.50 -5.96
CA ASP A 55 -1.27 -21.89 -6.84
C ASP A 55 -1.61 -20.47 -7.32
N LEU A 56 -2.69 -19.86 -6.81
CA LEU A 56 -3.09 -18.50 -7.14
C LEU A 56 -3.15 -17.58 -5.91
N GLU A 57 -3.90 -16.47 -6.02
CA GLU A 57 -3.63 -15.24 -5.26
C GLU A 57 -4.45 -15.13 -3.95
N TYR A 58 -5.68 -15.64 -3.88
CA TYR A 58 -6.57 -15.43 -2.71
C TYR A 58 -6.09 -16.13 -1.41
N PRO A 59 -5.65 -17.40 -1.40
CA PRO A 59 -5.15 -18.04 -0.17
C PRO A 59 -3.93 -17.34 0.43
N LEU A 60 -3.12 -16.69 -0.40
CA LEU A 60 -2.00 -15.86 0.06
C LEU A 60 -2.49 -14.53 0.67
N ILE A 61 -3.47 -13.88 0.05
CA ILE A 61 -4.12 -12.67 0.59
C ILE A 61 -4.78 -12.94 1.96
N GLN A 62 -5.41 -14.11 2.18
CA GLN A 62 -5.94 -14.49 3.50
C GLN A 62 -4.84 -14.56 4.58
N LYS A 63 -3.62 -15.01 4.25
CA LYS A 63 -2.46 -14.97 5.17
C LYS A 63 -2.04 -13.53 5.50
N ILE A 64 -2.12 -12.61 4.52
CA ILE A 64 -1.91 -11.17 4.73
C ILE A 64 -2.97 -10.61 5.69
N PHE A 65 -4.25 -10.95 5.51
CA PHE A 65 -5.34 -10.53 6.40
C PHE A 65 -5.05 -10.94 7.86
N ILE A 66 -4.63 -12.18 8.10
CA ILE A 66 -4.28 -12.67 9.44
C ILE A 66 -3.09 -11.88 10.04
N LYS A 67 -2.06 -11.55 9.24
CA LYS A 67 -0.92 -10.71 9.68
C LYS A 67 -1.39 -9.32 10.12
N TYR A 68 -2.21 -8.65 9.32
CA TYR A 68 -2.67 -7.29 9.60
C TYR A 68 -3.73 -7.22 10.71
N GLN A 69 -4.57 -8.24 10.88
CA GLN A 69 -5.46 -8.37 12.06
C GLN A 69 -4.66 -8.38 13.37
N LYS A 70 -3.48 -9.02 13.42
CA LYS A 70 -2.58 -8.95 14.61
C LYS A 70 -2.04 -7.54 14.87
N GLN A 71 -2.03 -6.67 13.87
CA GLN A 71 -1.56 -5.26 13.95
C GLN A 71 -2.69 -4.24 14.20
N GLY A 72 -3.93 -4.71 14.47
CA GLY A 72 -5.07 -3.83 14.73
C GLY A 72 -5.78 -3.29 13.49
N TYR A 73 -5.62 -3.95 12.33
CA TYR A 73 -6.35 -3.61 11.11
C TYR A 73 -7.62 -4.44 10.99
N GLY A 74 -8.73 -3.81 10.59
CA GLY A 74 -9.91 -4.49 10.10
C GLY A 74 -9.82 -4.75 8.60
N VAL A 75 -10.41 -5.85 8.14
CA VAL A 75 -10.45 -6.26 6.72
C VAL A 75 -11.76 -5.80 6.08
N TYR A 76 -11.66 -5.10 4.96
CA TYR A 76 -12.80 -4.62 4.16
C TYR A 76 -12.59 -4.96 2.68
N PHE A 77 -13.68 -5.09 1.92
CA PHE A 77 -13.68 -5.35 0.48
C PHE A 77 -14.55 -4.33 -0.27
N VAL A 78 -14.24 -4.05 -1.54
CA VAL A 78 -15.09 -3.24 -2.42
C VAL A 78 -16.23 -4.11 -2.96
N VAL A 79 -17.47 -3.74 -2.63
CA VAL A 79 -18.67 -4.52 -2.98
C VAL A 79 -18.85 -4.60 -4.50
N ASN A 80 -18.82 -3.45 -5.17
CA ASN A 80 -18.95 -3.32 -6.62
C ASN A 80 -17.62 -3.66 -7.32
N SER A 81 -17.64 -3.81 -8.65
CA SER A 81 -16.55 -4.41 -9.42
C SER A 81 -15.91 -3.46 -10.42
N GLY A 82 -14.62 -3.62 -10.66
CA GLY A 82 -13.81 -2.86 -11.64
C GLY A 82 -12.59 -2.15 -11.03
N GLY A 83 -12.64 -1.75 -9.76
CA GLY A 83 -11.49 -1.10 -9.10
C GLY A 83 -11.74 -0.59 -7.68
N GLN A 84 -10.83 0.25 -7.18
CA GLN A 84 -10.88 0.85 -5.84
C GLN A 84 -11.45 2.28 -5.80
N GLU A 85 -11.47 2.97 -6.96
CA GLU A 85 -11.85 4.39 -7.10
C GLU A 85 -13.20 4.51 -7.82
N LYS A 86 -13.96 5.59 -7.57
CA LYS A 86 -15.31 5.80 -8.12
C LYS A 86 -15.40 5.48 -9.62
N ASN A 87 -14.56 6.12 -10.43
CA ASN A 87 -14.56 6.02 -11.90
C ASN A 87 -14.01 4.68 -12.43
N SER A 88 -13.37 3.89 -11.56
CA SER A 88 -12.86 2.55 -11.91
C SER A 88 -13.91 1.45 -11.74
N ILE A 89 -15.03 1.71 -11.06
CA ILE A 89 -16.15 0.78 -11.00
C ILE A 89 -16.81 0.67 -12.39
N LYS A 90 -17.09 -0.56 -12.81
CA LYS A 90 -17.70 -0.92 -14.11
C LYS A 90 -18.96 -1.79 -13.98
N ARG A 91 -19.25 -2.33 -12.79
CA ARG A 91 -20.46 -3.14 -12.54
C ARG A 91 -20.90 -3.02 -11.08
N ILE A 92 -22.20 -2.91 -10.85
CA ILE A 92 -22.80 -2.94 -9.52
C ILE A 92 -23.13 -4.40 -9.19
N ASN A 93 -22.78 -4.85 -7.99
CA ASN A 93 -23.09 -6.22 -7.56
C ASN A 93 -24.20 -6.25 -6.51
N ALA A 94 -24.38 -5.15 -5.77
CA ALA A 94 -25.42 -5.01 -4.76
C ALA A 94 -25.69 -3.52 -4.46
N HIS A 95 -26.91 -3.24 -4.01
CA HIS A 95 -27.15 -2.11 -3.11
C HIS A 95 -27.10 -2.60 -1.65
N PHE A 96 -26.73 -1.71 -0.74
CA PHE A 96 -26.43 -2.09 0.65
C PHE A 96 -26.64 -0.94 1.63
N ILE A 97 -26.90 -1.26 2.89
CA ILE A 97 -26.90 -0.27 3.99
C ILE A 97 -25.97 -0.75 5.10
N ASP A 98 -25.37 0.19 5.82
CA ASP A 98 -24.64 -0.05 7.07
C ASP A 98 -25.42 0.60 8.21
N MET A 99 -25.77 -0.19 9.21
CA MET A 99 -26.47 0.24 10.41
C MET A 99 -25.50 0.18 11.60
N ASP A 100 -25.29 1.29 12.32
CA ASP A 100 -24.49 1.35 13.56
C ASP A 100 -25.36 1.94 14.69
N PHE A 101 -25.81 1.08 15.61
CA PHE A 101 -26.61 1.50 16.77
C PHE A 101 -25.75 1.92 17.98
N GLY A 102 -24.42 1.85 17.85
CA GLY A 102 -23.50 2.01 18.98
C GLY A 102 -23.08 3.44 19.24
N LYS A 103 -22.95 4.28 18.21
CA LYS A 103 -22.46 5.66 18.33
C LYS A 103 -23.57 6.65 17.97
N VAL A 104 -23.96 7.50 18.91
CA VAL A 104 -25.02 8.51 18.70
C VAL A 104 -24.55 9.91 19.06
N PRO A 105 -25.10 10.97 18.43
CA PRO A 105 -24.80 12.33 18.84
C PRO A 105 -25.35 12.57 20.25
N LYS A 106 -24.55 13.23 21.09
CA LYS A 106 -24.96 13.64 22.42
C LYS A 106 -25.93 14.82 22.29
N ILE A 107 -27.06 14.74 22.97
CA ILE A 107 -28.11 15.77 22.94
C ILE A 107 -28.26 16.35 24.34
N ILE A 108 -28.30 17.68 24.46
CA ILE A 108 -28.56 18.40 25.71
C ILE A 108 -29.70 19.39 25.44
N ASN A 109 -30.75 19.37 26.27
CA ASN A 109 -31.93 20.22 26.14
C ASN A 109 -32.62 20.20 24.75
N GLY A 110 -32.49 19.08 24.02
CA GLY A 110 -33.03 18.92 22.66
C GLY A 110 -32.08 19.34 21.53
N GLU A 111 -30.93 19.95 21.83
CA GLU A 111 -29.95 20.38 20.85
C GLU A 111 -28.72 19.46 20.77
N LEU A 112 -28.10 19.40 19.60
CA LEU A 112 -26.85 18.67 19.39
C LEU A 112 -25.71 19.32 20.19
N PHE A 113 -25.15 18.58 21.15
CA PHE A 113 -24.00 19.07 21.91
C PHE A 113 -22.77 19.11 21.02
N LYS A 114 -22.15 20.29 20.95
CA LYS A 114 -20.92 20.56 20.21
C LYS A 114 -19.80 20.87 21.19
N ASP A 115 -18.58 20.50 20.83
CA ASP A 115 -17.37 20.89 21.56
C ASP A 115 -16.99 22.36 21.27
N SER A 116 -15.89 22.81 21.87
CA SER A 116 -15.34 24.16 21.69
C SER A 116 -14.91 24.48 20.25
N GLU A 117 -14.79 23.48 19.38
CA GLU A 117 -14.46 23.62 17.95
C GLU A 117 -15.74 23.59 17.08
N GLY A 118 -16.93 23.53 17.69
CA GLY A 118 -18.22 23.48 16.99
C GLY A 118 -18.57 22.11 16.42
N LYS A 119 -17.82 21.06 16.76
CA LYS A 119 -17.98 19.71 16.24
C LYS A 119 -18.91 18.90 17.13
N THR A 120 -19.84 18.16 16.51
CA THR A 120 -20.81 17.32 17.22
C THR A 120 -20.08 16.27 18.07
N VAL A 121 -20.38 16.27 19.37
CA VAL A 121 -19.88 15.28 20.32
C VAL A 121 -20.76 14.04 20.23
N TYR A 122 -20.14 12.86 20.31
CA TYR A 122 -20.83 11.59 20.25
C TYR A 122 -20.57 10.77 21.51
N GLU A 123 -21.57 10.03 21.93
CA GLU A 123 -21.51 9.05 23.01
C GLU A 123 -21.73 7.63 22.46
N TYR A 124 -21.29 6.65 23.24
CA TYR A 124 -21.47 5.23 22.91
C TYR A 124 -22.48 4.60 23.85
N ARG A 125 -23.47 3.91 23.27
CA ARG A 125 -24.48 3.16 24.02
C ARG A 125 -23.89 1.92 24.70
N SER A 126 -24.58 1.42 25.72
CA SER A 126 -24.29 0.14 26.37
C SER A 126 -24.49 -1.06 25.41
N LYS A 127 -23.96 -2.22 25.78
CA LYS A 127 -24.14 -3.45 24.97
C LYS A 127 -25.61 -3.86 24.92
N GLU A 128 -26.32 -3.68 26.03
CA GLU A 128 -27.72 -4.01 26.25
C GLU A 128 -28.67 -3.10 25.43
N GLU A 129 -28.33 -1.83 25.28
CA GLU A 129 -29.06 -0.91 24.39
C GLU A 129 -28.82 -1.24 22.92
N ILE A 130 -27.57 -1.43 22.50
CA ILE A 130 -27.21 -1.84 21.13
C ILE A 130 -27.97 -3.10 20.73
N GLU A 131 -28.06 -4.07 21.63
CA GLU A 131 -28.76 -5.34 21.41
C GLU A 131 -30.26 -5.14 21.19
N LYS A 132 -30.92 -4.30 21.99
CA LYS A 132 -32.33 -3.92 21.78
C LYS A 132 -32.56 -3.30 20.41
N TYR A 133 -31.71 -2.37 19.97
CA TYR A 133 -31.80 -1.78 18.63
C TYR A 133 -31.55 -2.78 17.52
N LYS A 134 -30.58 -3.70 17.68
CA LYS A 134 -30.34 -4.80 16.72
C LYS A 134 -31.59 -5.66 16.53
N ILE A 135 -32.23 -6.08 17.62
CA ILE A 135 -33.46 -6.89 17.58
C ILE A 135 -34.62 -6.10 16.95
N ALA A 136 -34.79 -4.83 17.33
CA ALA A 136 -35.83 -3.96 16.78
C ALA A 136 -35.66 -3.74 15.27
N PHE A 137 -34.45 -3.49 14.79
CA PHE A 137 -34.14 -3.31 13.38
C PHE A 137 -34.42 -4.57 12.56
N LEU A 138 -34.02 -5.76 13.02
CA LEU A 138 -34.29 -7.00 12.29
C LEU A 138 -35.80 -7.28 12.14
N LYS A 139 -36.61 -6.96 13.16
CA LYS A 139 -38.08 -7.03 13.08
C LYS A 139 -38.67 -6.03 12.08
N LYS A 140 -38.09 -4.82 11.93
CA LYS A 140 -38.50 -3.87 10.88
C LYS A 140 -38.10 -4.35 9.49
N LEU A 141 -36.88 -4.87 9.35
CA LEU A 141 -36.35 -5.39 8.09
C LEU A 141 -37.13 -6.61 7.57
N GLU A 142 -37.66 -7.45 8.45
CA GLU A 142 -38.56 -8.56 8.08
C GLU A 142 -39.84 -8.10 7.36
N ASN A 143 -40.29 -6.87 7.63
CA ASN A 143 -41.46 -6.23 7.02
C ASN A 143 -41.14 -5.39 5.77
N PHE A 144 -39.87 -5.27 5.38
CA PHE A 144 -39.51 -4.57 4.14
C PHE A 144 -39.94 -5.39 2.92
N LYS A 145 -40.41 -4.71 1.86
CA LYS A 145 -41.00 -5.35 0.67
C LYS A 145 -40.03 -6.34 -0.03
N LEU A 146 -38.73 -6.06 -0.01
CA LEU A 146 -37.70 -6.95 -0.58
C LEU A 146 -36.94 -7.63 0.55
N ASN A 147 -37.00 -8.96 0.60
CA ASN A 147 -36.12 -9.71 1.49
C ASN A 147 -34.66 -9.38 1.12
N PRO A 148 -33.79 -9.03 2.08
CA PRO A 148 -32.37 -8.89 1.77
C PRO A 148 -31.79 -10.23 1.33
N ASN A 149 -30.69 -10.20 0.60
CA ASN A 149 -29.94 -11.40 0.23
C ASN A 149 -28.94 -11.80 1.31
N VAL A 150 -28.28 -10.83 1.94
CA VAL A 150 -27.24 -11.10 2.93
C VAL A 150 -27.38 -10.13 4.10
N ILE A 151 -27.27 -10.64 5.32
CA ILE A 151 -27.10 -9.82 6.53
C ILE A 151 -25.82 -10.24 7.22
N VAL A 152 -24.92 -9.27 7.37
CA VAL A 152 -23.66 -9.40 8.09
C VAL A 152 -23.77 -8.66 9.41
N GLU A 153 -23.68 -9.37 10.53
CA GLU A 153 -23.58 -8.75 11.85
C GLU A 153 -22.21 -8.12 12.04
N THR A 154 -22.22 -6.82 12.35
CA THR A 154 -21.07 -6.06 12.84
C THR A 154 -21.18 -5.89 14.36
N LYS A 155 -20.13 -5.33 14.99
CA LYS A 155 -20.12 -5.15 16.44
C LYS A 155 -21.35 -4.39 16.96
N ASN A 156 -21.70 -3.30 16.29
CA ASN A 156 -22.73 -2.36 16.74
C ASN A 156 -24.02 -2.40 15.91
N GLY A 157 -24.08 -3.17 14.81
CA GLY A 157 -25.26 -3.28 13.97
C GLY A 157 -25.04 -4.24 12.81
N PHE A 158 -25.38 -3.84 11.58
CA PHE A 158 -25.47 -4.74 10.43
C PHE A 158 -25.06 -4.08 9.11
N HIS A 159 -24.36 -4.83 8.25
CA HIS A 159 -24.44 -4.59 6.81
C HIS A 159 -25.58 -5.43 6.22
N VAL A 160 -26.46 -4.84 5.44
CA VAL A 160 -27.56 -5.52 4.75
C VAL A 160 -27.38 -5.31 3.25
N TYR A 161 -27.52 -6.37 2.45
CA TYR A 161 -27.27 -6.35 1.01
C TYR A 161 -28.46 -6.89 0.22
N TRP A 162 -28.81 -6.20 -0.88
CA TRP A 162 -29.68 -6.68 -1.94
C TRP A 162 -28.82 -6.88 -3.20
N LEU A 163 -28.59 -8.13 -3.56
CA LEU A 163 -27.73 -8.55 -4.68
C LEU A 163 -28.47 -8.31 -6.00
N LEU A 164 -27.79 -7.66 -6.94
CA LEU A 164 -28.38 -7.42 -8.25
C LEU A 164 -28.32 -8.67 -9.14
N ASP A 165 -29.29 -8.78 -10.05
CA ASP A 165 -29.16 -9.67 -11.20
C ASP A 165 -28.09 -9.09 -12.14
N LEU A 166 -27.04 -9.88 -12.39
CA LEU A 166 -25.90 -9.45 -13.21
C LEU A 166 -26.15 -9.64 -14.72
N GLU A 167 -27.25 -10.29 -15.09
CA GLU A 167 -27.67 -10.50 -16.48
C GLU A 167 -28.75 -9.48 -16.90
N LYS A 168 -29.07 -8.51 -16.04
CA LYS A 168 -29.92 -7.34 -16.31
C LYS A 168 -29.08 -6.07 -16.49
N PRO A 169 -29.55 -5.09 -17.29
CA PRO A 169 -28.89 -3.79 -17.39
C PRO A 169 -28.90 -3.09 -16.02
N GLN A 170 -27.86 -2.29 -15.77
CA GLN A 170 -27.67 -1.52 -14.54
C GLN A 170 -27.14 -0.13 -14.91
N SER A 171 -27.58 0.91 -14.21
CA SER A 171 -27.07 2.27 -14.34
C SER A 171 -26.08 2.58 -13.21
N LEU A 172 -24.84 2.88 -13.59
CA LEU A 172 -23.80 3.35 -12.66
C LEU A 172 -24.19 4.71 -12.05
N ASP A 173 -24.82 5.58 -12.83
CA ASP A 173 -25.21 6.93 -12.41
C ASP A 173 -26.42 6.92 -11.47
N ALA A 174 -27.33 5.96 -11.64
CA ALA A 174 -28.43 5.73 -10.69
C ALA A 174 -27.95 5.19 -9.33
N PHE A 175 -26.72 4.66 -9.22
CA PHE A 175 -26.27 4.01 -7.98
C PHE A 175 -26.35 4.94 -6.78
N THR A 176 -25.63 6.08 -6.79
CA THR A 176 -25.54 6.93 -5.61
C THR A 176 -26.89 7.55 -5.23
N PRO A 177 -27.70 8.11 -6.15
CA PRO A 177 -29.05 8.59 -5.85
C PRO A 177 -29.97 7.51 -5.25
N LEU A 178 -30.01 6.31 -5.83
CA LEU A 178 -30.82 5.20 -5.29
C LEU A 178 -30.29 4.73 -3.94
N GLN A 179 -28.97 4.72 -3.77
CA GLN A 179 -28.32 4.32 -2.52
C GLN A 179 -28.58 5.32 -1.39
N GLU A 180 -28.62 6.62 -1.68
CA GLU A 180 -29.07 7.65 -0.74
C GLU A 180 -30.54 7.45 -0.34
N LYS A 181 -31.45 7.23 -1.31
CA LYS A 181 -32.87 7.00 -1.02
C LYS A 181 -33.13 5.72 -0.23
N LEU A 182 -32.36 4.66 -0.46
CA LEU A 182 -32.43 3.43 0.32
C LEU A 182 -31.97 3.66 1.78
N ILE A 183 -30.91 4.45 1.99
CA ILE A 183 -30.46 4.83 3.34
C ILE A 183 -31.52 5.72 4.02
N ASP A 184 -32.03 6.75 3.34
CA ASP A 184 -33.09 7.65 3.84
C ASP A 184 -34.34 6.87 4.28
N TYR A 185 -34.74 5.86 3.49
CA TYR A 185 -35.87 4.98 3.82
C TYR A 185 -35.67 4.31 5.17
N PHE A 186 -34.55 3.60 5.37
CA PHE A 186 -34.30 2.91 6.65
C PHE A 186 -34.05 3.90 7.81
N ALA A 187 -33.40 5.03 7.56
CA ALA A 187 -33.22 6.10 8.53
C ALA A 187 -34.55 6.68 9.05
N ALA A 188 -35.60 6.71 8.21
CA ALA A 188 -36.92 7.22 8.58
C ALA A 188 -37.72 6.26 9.50
N PHE A 189 -37.40 4.97 9.53
CA PHE A 189 -38.01 4.01 10.45
C PHE A 189 -37.25 3.85 11.78
N GLU A 190 -36.08 4.47 11.91
CA GLU A 190 -35.26 4.44 13.11
C GLU A 190 -35.57 5.60 14.07
N GLU A 191 -35.39 5.36 15.37
CA GLU A 191 -35.57 6.40 16.40
C GLU A 191 -34.62 7.58 16.20
N ARG A 192 -33.46 7.30 15.61
CA ARG A 192 -32.45 8.28 15.22
C ARG A 192 -31.99 7.97 13.79
N LYS A 193 -32.02 8.98 12.92
CA LYS A 193 -31.63 8.84 11.50
C LYS A 193 -30.17 8.39 11.35
N GLU A 194 -29.33 8.77 12.31
CA GLU A 194 -27.92 8.41 12.41
C GLU A 194 -27.67 6.91 12.60
N HIS A 195 -28.70 6.10 12.87
CA HIS A 195 -28.57 4.64 12.89
C HIS A 195 -28.20 4.08 11.52
N ALA A 196 -28.57 4.73 10.42
CA ALA A 196 -28.16 4.36 9.07
C ALA A 196 -27.01 5.27 8.61
N ASP A 197 -25.87 4.69 8.24
CA ASP A 197 -24.67 5.46 7.87
C ASP A 197 -24.83 6.10 6.47
N SER A 198 -25.20 7.38 6.47
CA SER A 198 -25.32 8.21 5.27
C SER A 198 -24.04 8.38 4.45
N SER A 199 -22.87 7.98 4.98
CA SER A 199 -21.63 7.94 4.20
C SER A 199 -21.58 6.75 3.24
N VAL A 200 -22.41 5.70 3.41
CA VAL A 200 -22.35 4.42 2.66
C VAL A 200 -23.01 4.53 1.27
N LYS A 201 -22.86 5.68 0.61
CA LYS A 201 -23.49 6.04 -0.68
C LYS A 201 -22.57 6.00 -1.91
N ASP A 202 -21.26 5.87 -1.72
CA ASP A 202 -20.31 5.83 -2.82
C ASP A 202 -20.30 4.48 -3.52
N ILE A 203 -20.26 4.47 -4.86
CA ILE A 203 -20.24 3.23 -5.65
C ILE A 203 -19.01 2.35 -5.42
N ASN A 204 -17.89 2.92 -4.95
CA ASN A 204 -16.66 2.21 -4.56
C ASN A 204 -16.54 1.97 -3.03
N ARG A 205 -17.65 2.07 -2.28
CA ARG A 205 -17.68 1.87 -0.83
C ARG A 205 -17.15 0.48 -0.45
N VAL A 206 -16.36 0.46 0.62
CA VAL A 206 -15.83 -0.75 1.24
C VAL A 206 -16.63 -1.10 2.49
N LEU A 207 -16.98 -2.38 2.65
CA LEU A 207 -17.65 -2.91 3.83
C LEU A 207 -16.82 -4.07 4.43
N ARG A 208 -17.01 -4.37 5.71
CA ARG A 208 -16.18 -5.38 6.41
C ARG A 208 -16.43 -6.78 5.85
N LEU A 209 -15.34 -7.51 5.64
CA LEU A 209 -15.37 -8.92 5.26
C LEU A 209 -15.73 -9.79 6.48
N ILE A 210 -16.50 -10.85 6.25
CA ILE A 210 -16.90 -11.81 7.31
C ILE A 210 -15.71 -12.62 7.83
N ASN A 211 -15.90 -13.29 8.97
CA ASN A 211 -14.92 -14.18 9.63
C ASN A 211 -13.67 -13.48 10.21
N TYR A 212 -13.44 -12.20 9.89
CA TYR A 212 -12.42 -11.35 10.51
C TYR A 212 -12.95 -10.57 11.72
N LYS A 213 -12.05 -9.98 12.53
CA LYS A 213 -12.44 -9.26 13.77
C LYS A 213 -12.48 -7.75 13.58
N HIS A 214 -13.50 -7.09 14.12
CA HIS A 214 -13.55 -5.67 14.45
C HIS A 214 -12.62 -5.41 15.64
N LEU A 215 -11.74 -4.40 15.57
CA LEU A 215 -10.62 -4.18 16.48
C LEU A 215 -10.52 -2.77 17.10
N LYS A 216 -11.47 -1.85 16.85
CA LYS A 216 -11.55 -0.49 17.46
C LYS A 216 -11.24 -0.50 18.95
N ASN A 217 -11.77 -1.49 19.69
CA ASN A 217 -11.32 -1.84 21.03
C ASN A 217 -10.63 -3.22 21.03
N PRO A 218 -9.28 -3.29 21.10
CA PRO A 218 -8.56 -4.56 21.11
C PRO A 218 -8.85 -5.46 22.31
N LYS A 219 -9.38 -4.93 23.42
CA LYS A 219 -9.76 -5.70 24.62
C LYS A 219 -11.16 -6.35 24.49
N ASP A 220 -11.95 -5.91 23.52
CA ASP A 220 -13.33 -6.37 23.28
C ASP A 220 -13.54 -6.56 21.76
N PRO A 221 -12.79 -7.49 21.13
CA PRO A 221 -12.87 -7.73 19.69
C PRO A 221 -14.16 -8.47 19.33
N PHE A 222 -14.72 -8.17 18.16
CA PHE A 222 -15.96 -8.79 17.68
C PHE A 222 -15.75 -9.43 16.32
N THR A 223 -16.02 -10.73 16.17
CA THR A 223 -15.95 -11.42 14.87
C THR A 223 -17.15 -11.04 14.01
N ILE A 224 -16.90 -10.54 12.80
CA ILE A 224 -17.93 -10.21 11.79
C ILE A 224 -18.53 -11.52 11.26
N LYS A 225 -19.86 -11.64 11.25
CA LYS A 225 -20.57 -12.91 10.92
C LYS A 225 -21.60 -12.69 9.83
N CYS A 226 -21.70 -13.61 8.87
CA CYS A 226 -22.92 -13.76 8.08
C CYS A 226 -23.99 -14.46 8.95
N ILE A 227 -25.15 -13.84 9.13
CA ILE A 227 -26.27 -14.36 9.96
C ILE A 227 -27.53 -14.67 9.15
N TYR A 228 -27.58 -14.22 7.89
CA TYR A 228 -28.64 -14.52 6.95
C TYR A 228 -28.08 -14.55 5.54
N LEU A 229 -28.50 -15.55 4.76
CA LEU A 229 -28.17 -15.72 3.34
C LEU A 229 -29.41 -16.25 2.62
N ASN A 230 -29.76 -15.60 1.51
CA ASN A 230 -30.74 -16.02 0.53
C ASN A 230 -30.19 -15.67 -0.86
N ILE A 231 -30.04 -16.68 -1.71
CA ILE A 231 -29.54 -16.55 -3.08
C ILE A 231 -30.59 -16.85 -4.15
N ASP A 232 -31.79 -17.26 -3.74
CA ASP A 232 -32.87 -17.73 -4.61
C ASP A 232 -33.55 -16.58 -5.37
N VAL A 233 -33.31 -15.35 -4.92
CA VAL A 233 -33.83 -14.11 -5.51
C VAL A 233 -32.69 -13.14 -5.81
N LYS A 234 -32.84 -12.37 -6.88
CA LYS A 234 -31.97 -11.27 -7.29
C LYS A 234 -32.84 -10.10 -7.71
N TYR A 235 -32.29 -8.88 -7.64
CA TYR A 235 -33.06 -7.66 -7.85
C TYR A 235 -32.51 -6.83 -9.02
N THR A 236 -33.37 -6.04 -9.62
CA THR A 236 -32.99 -4.90 -10.46
C THR A 236 -32.89 -3.64 -9.60
N GLN A 237 -32.34 -2.55 -10.15
CA GLN A 237 -32.35 -1.26 -9.44
C GLN A 237 -33.77 -0.68 -9.38
N GLU A 238 -34.60 -1.01 -10.37
CA GLU A 238 -36.02 -0.70 -10.49
C GLU A 238 -36.85 -1.38 -9.39
N ASP A 239 -36.58 -2.66 -9.08
CA ASP A 239 -37.22 -3.37 -7.95
C ASP A 239 -36.95 -2.64 -6.63
N ILE A 240 -35.68 -2.27 -6.40
CA ILE A 240 -35.23 -1.59 -5.18
C ILE A 240 -35.86 -0.20 -5.09
N ALA A 241 -35.85 0.58 -6.17
CA ALA A 241 -36.48 1.90 -6.23
C ALA A 241 -37.99 1.81 -5.97
N SER A 242 -38.69 0.87 -6.63
CA SER A 242 -40.13 0.63 -6.46
C SER A 242 -40.47 0.18 -5.04
N ALA A 243 -39.57 -0.57 -4.37
CA ALA A 243 -39.77 -0.99 -3.00
C ALA A 243 -39.83 0.20 -2.03
N ILE A 244 -38.94 1.18 -2.21
CA ILE A 244 -38.88 2.42 -1.41
C ILE A 244 -39.75 3.56 -1.96
N GLY A 245 -40.45 3.36 -3.09
CA GLY A 245 -41.45 4.29 -3.64
C GLY A 245 -40.92 5.36 -4.59
N TYR A 246 -39.80 5.10 -5.28
CA TYR A 246 -39.18 6.01 -6.26
C TYR A 246 -39.13 5.38 -7.66
N ASN A 247 -39.07 6.22 -8.70
CA ASN A 247 -38.74 5.80 -10.06
C ASN A 247 -37.23 6.02 -10.33
N ILE A 248 -36.56 5.06 -10.96
CA ILE A 248 -35.12 5.14 -11.24
C ILE A 248 -34.77 6.31 -12.19
N ILE A 249 -35.65 6.66 -13.13
CA ILE A 249 -35.42 7.70 -14.13
C ILE A 249 -35.34 9.08 -13.48
N GLU A 250 -36.20 9.32 -12.48
CA GLU A 250 -36.26 10.59 -11.72
C GLU A 250 -34.99 10.83 -10.89
N LEU A 251 -34.25 9.77 -10.55
CA LEU A 251 -33.07 9.84 -9.68
C LEU A 251 -31.79 10.25 -10.41
N VAL A 252 -31.68 10.04 -11.73
CA VAL A 252 -30.42 10.26 -12.48
C VAL A 252 -30.24 11.70 -12.94
N GLY A 253 -31.32 12.41 -13.26
CA GLY A 253 -31.30 13.69 -13.99
C GLY A 253 -30.71 14.92 -13.29
N ASN A 254 -30.08 14.78 -12.11
CA ASN A 254 -29.74 15.90 -11.22
C ASN A 254 -28.23 16.16 -10.99
N THR A 255 -27.30 15.46 -11.67
CA THR A 255 -25.95 15.24 -11.09
C THR A 255 -24.70 15.64 -11.91
N GLU A 256 -24.79 16.17 -13.13
CA GLU A 256 -23.60 16.42 -13.97
C GLU A 256 -23.06 17.86 -13.91
N SER A 257 -21.88 18.09 -13.32
CA SER A 257 -20.91 19.11 -13.78
C SER A 257 -19.51 19.05 -13.12
N THR A 258 -18.49 19.41 -13.92
CA THR A 258 -17.09 19.78 -13.60
C THR A 258 -16.00 18.71 -13.35
N GLU A 259 -14.96 18.78 -14.20
CA GLU A 259 -13.71 17.99 -14.17
C GLU A 259 -12.49 18.82 -13.70
N LEU A 260 -11.35 18.14 -13.44
CA LEU A 260 -10.06 18.68 -13.01
C LEU A 260 -9.06 18.87 -14.18
N LYS A 261 -8.06 19.75 -14.01
CA LYS A 261 -6.81 19.77 -14.81
C LYS A 261 -5.56 20.13 -13.97
N PRO A 262 -4.42 19.44 -14.15
CA PRO A 262 -3.12 19.79 -13.56
C PRO A 262 -2.02 20.14 -14.61
N VAL A 263 -0.93 20.80 -14.19
CA VAL A 263 0.30 21.03 -15.01
C VAL A 263 1.58 20.89 -14.15
N ALA A 264 2.73 20.64 -14.80
CA ALA A 264 3.94 20.00 -14.26
C ALA A 264 5.12 20.92 -13.88
N VAL A 265 6.24 20.28 -13.46
CA VAL A 265 7.51 20.85 -12.98
C VAL A 265 8.64 20.66 -14.02
N ARG A 266 9.69 21.52 -14.01
CA ARG A 266 11.04 21.21 -14.53
C ARG A 266 12.16 21.81 -13.66
N ALA A 267 13.38 21.30 -13.81
CA ALA A 267 14.60 21.61 -13.04
C ALA A 267 15.79 21.88 -14.01
N GLU A 268 16.97 22.30 -13.52
CA GLU A 268 18.26 22.13 -14.25
C GLU A 268 19.56 22.40 -13.42
N THR A 269 20.72 22.33 -14.10
CA THR A 269 22.09 21.92 -13.69
C THR A 269 23.18 23.00 -13.98
N SER A 270 24.51 22.94 -13.70
CA SER A 270 25.48 22.05 -12.99
C SER A 270 26.89 22.75 -12.88
N ASN A 271 27.94 22.02 -12.43
CA ASN A 271 29.35 22.05 -12.89
C ASN A 271 30.52 22.60 -12.02
N LEU A 272 31.72 22.09 -12.37
CA LEU A 272 33.02 22.04 -11.68
C LEU A 272 34.17 22.58 -12.57
N GLN A 273 35.35 22.85 -11.98
CA GLN A 273 36.64 22.97 -12.69
C GLN A 273 37.80 22.27 -11.92
N LYS A 274 38.93 22.01 -12.60
CA LYS A 274 40.01 21.04 -12.28
C LYS A 274 41.39 21.65 -12.62
N GLU A 275 42.46 21.33 -11.88
CA GLU A 275 43.86 21.67 -12.25
C GLU A 275 44.87 20.54 -11.88
N SER A 276 46.15 20.65 -12.29
CA SER A 276 47.04 19.49 -12.56
C SER A 276 48.47 19.55 -11.98
N ARG A 277 49.13 18.38 -11.77
CA ARG A 277 50.46 18.01 -12.37
C ARG A 277 51.14 16.70 -11.88
N ARG A 278 51.77 16.01 -12.86
CA ARG A 278 53.03 15.20 -12.86
C ARG A 278 53.09 13.69 -12.48
N VAL A 279 53.12 12.88 -13.56
CA VAL A 279 54.04 11.76 -13.94
C VAL A 279 54.22 10.53 -13.01
N TYR A 280 53.79 9.38 -13.51
CA TYR A 280 54.41 8.05 -13.31
C TYR A 280 54.48 7.29 -14.65
N TYR A 281 55.35 6.28 -14.77
CA TYR A 281 55.55 5.50 -16.01
C TYR A 281 54.35 4.60 -16.35
N SER A 282 54.07 4.45 -17.65
CA SER A 282 52.98 3.61 -18.14
C SER A 282 53.22 2.12 -17.81
N SER A 283 52.15 1.47 -17.36
CA SER A 283 52.07 0.01 -17.25
C SER A 283 50.89 -0.46 -18.09
N GLU A 284 51.13 -1.44 -18.96
CA GLU A 284 50.05 -2.20 -19.61
C GLU A 284 49.35 -3.04 -18.53
N ILE A 285 48.04 -2.87 -18.37
CA ILE A 285 47.27 -3.49 -17.29
C ILE A 285 45.95 -4.08 -17.84
N GLN A 286 45.75 -5.37 -17.58
CA GLN A 286 44.46 -6.05 -17.74
C GLN A 286 43.38 -5.40 -16.88
N TYR A 287 42.20 -5.12 -17.44
CA TYR A 287 41.14 -4.33 -16.77
C TYR A 287 40.73 -4.88 -15.39
N GLU A 288 40.74 -6.21 -15.22
CA GLU A 288 40.44 -6.87 -13.94
C GLU A 288 41.41 -6.46 -12.81
N ASN A 289 42.66 -6.11 -13.15
CA ASN A 289 43.72 -5.69 -12.24
C ASN A 289 43.77 -4.17 -12.01
N LEU A 290 42.98 -3.37 -12.73
CA LEU A 290 42.96 -1.91 -12.62
C LEU A 290 42.67 -1.43 -11.19
N ILE A 291 41.59 -1.92 -10.58
CA ILE A 291 41.20 -1.50 -9.22
C ILE A 291 42.24 -1.94 -8.16
N PRO A 292 42.75 -3.20 -8.19
CA PRO A 292 43.91 -3.58 -7.39
C PRO A 292 45.12 -2.65 -7.56
N PHE A 293 45.55 -2.40 -8.80
CA PHE A 293 46.72 -1.55 -9.12
C PHE A 293 46.57 -0.13 -8.56
N LEU A 294 45.40 0.50 -8.77
CA LEU A 294 45.14 1.85 -8.25
C LEU A 294 45.26 1.88 -6.73
N LYS A 295 44.67 0.92 -6.01
CA LYS A 295 44.69 0.88 -4.54
C LYS A 295 46.07 0.49 -3.94
N GLN A 296 47.01 0.05 -4.78
CA GLN A 296 48.39 -0.23 -4.39
C GLN A 296 49.33 0.98 -4.59
N GLN A 297 48.86 2.07 -5.17
CA GLN A 297 49.67 3.28 -5.36
C GLN A 297 49.94 3.99 -4.03
N ASP A 298 51.16 4.50 -3.86
CA ASP A 298 51.57 5.20 -2.64
C ASP A 298 50.83 6.54 -2.50
N LEU A 299 49.92 6.58 -1.54
CA LEU A 299 49.12 7.76 -1.22
C LEU A 299 49.96 8.96 -0.75
N ILE A 300 51.16 8.76 -0.19
CA ILE A 300 52.01 9.86 0.25
C ILE A 300 52.53 10.62 -0.98
N ASN A 301 53.08 9.88 -1.95
CA ASN A 301 53.56 10.43 -3.22
C ASN A 301 52.42 11.02 -4.06
N TYR A 302 51.29 10.33 -4.17
CA TYR A 302 50.12 10.80 -4.91
C TYR A 302 49.54 12.11 -4.36
N LEU A 303 49.51 12.27 -3.03
CA LEU A 303 48.95 13.47 -2.39
C LEU A 303 49.97 14.61 -2.25
N GLY A 304 51.26 14.35 -2.50
CA GLY A 304 52.33 15.35 -2.38
C GLY A 304 52.53 15.85 -0.95
N ILE A 305 52.33 14.99 0.05
CA ILE A 305 52.37 15.36 1.47
C ILE A 305 53.69 14.94 2.14
N ASP A 306 54.24 15.81 2.99
CA ASP A 306 55.39 15.48 3.84
C ASP A 306 54.92 14.65 5.05
N ALA A 307 54.73 13.35 4.81
CA ALA A 307 54.30 12.38 5.80
C ALA A 307 55.14 11.10 5.69
N LYS A 308 55.25 10.36 6.80
CA LYS A 308 55.89 9.04 6.83
C LYS A 308 54.82 7.94 7.02
N PRO A 309 54.97 6.76 6.39
CA PRO A 309 54.04 5.65 6.59
C PRO A 309 53.86 5.32 8.07
N ASN A 310 52.61 5.06 8.49
CA ASN A 310 52.22 4.78 9.88
C ASN A 310 52.55 5.87 10.92
N VAL A 311 52.92 7.09 10.51
CA VAL A 311 53.09 8.25 11.41
C VAL A 311 51.88 9.17 11.28
N ASN A 312 51.39 9.69 12.41
CA ASN A 312 50.26 10.63 12.41
C ASN A 312 50.69 12.02 11.89
N PHE A 313 49.89 12.60 11.00
CA PHE A 313 50.05 13.96 10.46
C PHE A 313 48.71 14.72 10.54
N LYS A 314 48.70 16.03 10.25
CA LYS A 314 47.46 16.82 10.22
C LYS A 314 46.60 16.44 9.02
N CYS A 315 45.29 16.32 9.22
CA CYS A 315 44.36 15.98 8.15
C CYS A 315 44.41 17.00 7.01
N ILE A 316 44.32 16.53 5.77
CA ILE A 316 44.23 17.39 4.56
C ILE A 316 42.79 17.68 4.12
N PHE A 317 41.79 17.14 4.84
CA PHE A 317 40.37 17.28 4.54
C PHE A 317 39.60 18.09 5.60
N HIS A 318 40.23 18.46 6.71
CA HIS A 318 39.71 19.40 7.71
C HIS A 318 40.86 20.02 8.52
N ASN A 319 40.59 21.10 9.25
CA ASN A 319 41.59 21.77 10.08
C ASN A 319 41.80 21.06 11.44
N ASP A 320 43.03 20.66 11.72
CA ASP A 320 43.44 19.95 12.93
C ASP A 320 44.28 20.82 13.88
N ASN A 321 43.91 20.83 15.16
CA ASN A 321 44.80 21.31 16.23
C ASN A 321 45.94 20.31 16.49
N ASN A 322 45.65 19.00 16.49
CA ASN A 322 46.60 17.91 16.71
C ASN A 322 46.58 16.93 15.52
N PRO A 323 47.69 16.27 15.16
CA PRO A 323 47.73 15.26 14.08
C PRO A 323 46.67 14.16 14.23
N SER A 324 45.67 14.13 13.34
CA SER A 324 44.56 13.16 13.40
C SER A 324 44.53 12.14 12.25
N ALA A 325 45.36 12.33 11.21
CA ALA A 325 45.39 11.49 10.01
C ALA A 325 46.61 10.57 9.96
N VAL A 326 46.48 9.41 9.33
CA VAL A 326 47.57 8.46 9.11
C VAL A 326 47.35 7.66 7.82
N ILE A 327 48.42 7.40 7.08
CA ILE A 327 48.40 6.48 5.93
C ILE A 327 49.01 5.16 6.37
N LYS A 328 48.28 4.08 6.11
CA LYS A 328 48.69 2.70 6.39
C LYS A 328 48.75 1.90 5.09
N ASN A 329 49.76 1.04 4.97
CA ASN A 329 49.85 0.03 3.93
C ASN A 329 49.61 -1.34 4.59
N ASN A 330 48.52 -2.00 4.21
CA ASN A 330 48.17 -3.34 4.69
C ASN A 330 48.16 -4.31 3.50
N GLY A 331 49.15 -5.19 3.42
CA GLY A 331 49.23 -6.21 2.36
C GLY A 331 49.37 -5.63 0.94
N GLY A 332 50.07 -4.51 0.79
CA GLY A 332 50.25 -3.80 -0.48
C GLY A 332 49.23 -2.70 -0.75
N TYR A 333 48.09 -2.69 -0.04
CA TYR A 333 47.02 -1.72 -0.25
C TYR A 333 47.15 -0.50 0.67
N TYR A 334 47.17 0.69 0.09
CA TYR A 334 47.24 1.95 0.82
C TYR A 334 45.86 2.47 1.19
N LYS A 335 45.74 2.94 2.44
CA LYS A 335 44.55 3.63 2.94
C LYS A 335 44.92 4.84 3.79
N TYR A 336 44.18 5.92 3.59
CA TYR A 336 44.17 7.10 4.44
C TYR A 336 43.11 6.92 5.53
N PHE A 337 43.48 7.13 6.78
CA PHE A 337 42.57 7.10 7.93
C PHE A 337 42.58 8.46 8.62
N CYS A 338 41.43 8.85 9.17
CA CYS A 338 41.36 9.93 10.13
C CYS A 338 40.65 9.47 11.41
N ASN A 339 41.23 9.80 12.56
CA ASN A 339 40.70 9.45 13.88
C ASN A 339 39.55 10.36 14.33
N SER A 340 39.32 11.49 13.66
CA SER A 340 38.19 12.39 13.95
C SER A 340 36.90 11.82 13.36
N PRO A 341 35.87 11.49 14.17
CA PRO A 341 34.64 10.87 13.67
C PRO A 341 33.76 11.81 12.83
N VAL A 342 34.03 13.12 12.88
CA VAL A 342 33.37 14.13 12.01
C VAL A 342 34.08 14.33 10.67
N CYS A 343 35.20 13.63 10.43
CA CYS A 343 35.92 13.68 9.17
C CYS A 343 35.28 12.75 8.14
N ILE A 344 35.11 13.22 6.90
CA ILE A 344 34.68 12.39 5.76
C ILE A 344 35.60 11.18 5.53
N CYS A 345 36.88 11.29 5.90
CA CYS A 345 37.88 10.23 5.78
C CYS A 345 37.86 9.21 6.93
N HIS A 346 36.98 9.37 7.91
CA HIS A 346 36.81 8.40 8.98
C HIS A 346 36.21 7.10 8.46
N ASN A 347 35.13 7.20 7.67
CA ASN A 347 34.45 6.09 7.00
C ASN A 347 34.17 4.89 7.94
N ASP A 348 33.51 5.13 9.07
CA ASP A 348 33.30 4.16 10.17
C ASP A 348 34.58 3.44 10.65
N GLY A 349 35.72 4.15 10.66
CA GLY A 349 37.04 3.59 10.98
C GLY A 349 37.64 2.71 9.88
N LYS A 350 36.98 2.52 8.74
CA LYS A 350 37.47 1.69 7.61
C LYS A 350 38.55 2.38 6.77
N GLY A 351 38.70 3.70 6.92
CA GLY A 351 39.55 4.54 6.08
C GLY A 351 39.07 4.63 4.63
N ILE A 352 39.77 5.42 3.83
CA ILE A 352 39.48 5.65 2.41
C ILE A 352 40.72 5.32 1.55
N ASP A 353 40.50 4.84 0.33
CA ASP A 353 41.58 4.58 -0.63
C ASP A 353 41.70 5.70 -1.67
N ILE A 354 42.64 5.56 -2.63
CA ILE A 354 42.92 6.59 -3.64
C ILE A 354 41.68 6.99 -4.45
N ILE A 355 40.76 6.06 -4.73
CA ILE A 355 39.57 6.32 -5.54
C ILE A 355 38.58 7.16 -4.73
N ASP A 356 38.38 6.82 -3.46
CA ASP A 356 37.57 7.61 -2.53
C ASP A 356 38.15 9.01 -2.30
N ILE A 357 39.48 9.13 -2.21
CA ILE A 357 40.16 10.44 -2.11
C ILE A 357 39.89 11.31 -3.33
N VAL A 358 39.97 10.77 -4.55
CA VAL A 358 39.63 11.52 -5.77
C VAL A 358 38.16 11.90 -5.81
N LYS A 359 37.24 10.99 -5.46
CA LYS A 359 35.80 11.29 -5.36
C LYS A 359 35.54 12.48 -4.43
N ILE A 360 36.22 12.54 -3.28
CA ILE A 360 36.09 13.61 -2.29
C ILE A 360 36.71 14.92 -2.79
N LYS A 361 37.98 14.91 -3.23
CA LYS A 361 38.69 16.13 -3.68
C LYS A 361 38.03 16.77 -4.91
N GLU A 362 37.60 15.95 -5.86
CA GLU A 362 37.07 16.40 -7.15
C GLU A 362 35.54 16.46 -7.21
N ASN A 363 34.86 16.15 -6.09
CA ASN A 363 33.40 16.03 -5.98
C ASN A 363 32.75 15.26 -7.15
N CYS A 364 33.22 14.04 -7.41
CA CYS A 364 32.81 13.25 -8.58
C CYS A 364 32.46 11.80 -8.24
N ASP A 365 31.78 11.13 -9.17
CA ASP A 365 31.44 9.72 -9.06
C ASP A 365 32.66 8.79 -9.20
N THR A 366 32.50 7.52 -8.80
CA THR A 366 33.57 6.51 -8.83
C THR A 366 34.15 6.28 -10.23
N SER A 367 33.34 6.28 -11.29
CA SER A 367 33.81 6.04 -12.66
C SER A 367 34.61 7.23 -13.19
N THR A 368 34.18 8.46 -12.87
CA THR A 368 34.92 9.68 -13.17
C THR A 368 36.23 9.76 -12.39
N ALA A 369 36.24 9.33 -11.12
CA ALA A 369 37.45 9.24 -10.31
C ALA A 369 38.45 8.22 -10.88
N ILE A 370 38.00 7.02 -11.26
CA ILE A 370 38.84 6.00 -11.90
C ILE A 370 39.41 6.53 -13.22
N ARG A 371 38.60 7.21 -14.05
CA ARG A 371 39.06 7.81 -15.32
C ARG A 371 40.17 8.85 -15.11
N LYS A 372 40.03 9.72 -14.10
CA LYS A 372 41.08 10.68 -13.70
C LYS A 372 42.35 9.99 -13.20
N LEU A 373 42.24 8.84 -12.54
CA LEU A 373 43.40 8.07 -12.09
C LEU A 373 44.11 7.33 -13.23
N ILE A 374 43.37 6.77 -14.21
CA ILE A 374 43.94 6.23 -15.46
C ILE A 374 44.73 7.31 -16.20
N GLU A 375 44.14 8.50 -16.35
CA GLU A 375 44.76 9.69 -16.96
C GLU A 375 46.02 10.13 -16.20
N TYR A 376 45.99 10.13 -14.86
CA TYR A 376 47.10 10.55 -14.00
C TYR A 376 48.29 9.57 -14.01
N PHE A 377 48.01 8.25 -13.98
CA PHE A 377 49.03 7.19 -13.96
C PHE A 377 49.43 6.69 -15.36
N HIS A 378 48.89 7.28 -16.44
CA HIS A 378 49.16 6.88 -17.82
C HIS A 378 48.97 5.36 -18.07
N ILE A 379 47.86 4.81 -17.56
CA ILE A 379 47.57 3.36 -17.66
C ILE A 379 47.00 3.05 -19.04
N GLU A 380 47.63 2.11 -19.75
CA GLU A 380 47.09 1.52 -20.98
C GLU A 380 46.38 0.20 -20.65
N LEU A 381 45.16 0.03 -21.18
CA LEU A 381 44.29 -1.11 -20.88
C LEU A 381 44.27 -2.08 -22.06
N GLU A 382 44.89 -3.25 -21.89
CA GLU A 382 45.10 -4.22 -22.98
C GLU A 382 43.81 -4.87 -23.51
N ASP A 383 42.84 -5.18 -22.64
CA ASP A 383 41.70 -6.03 -23.01
C ASP A 383 40.32 -5.44 -22.61
N LEU A 384 39.54 -5.07 -23.63
CA LEU A 384 38.15 -4.63 -23.53
C LEU A 384 37.15 -5.79 -23.65
N THR A 385 37.56 -7.02 -23.97
CA THR A 385 36.66 -8.17 -24.13
C THR A 385 35.91 -8.50 -22.85
N TRP A 386 36.53 -8.33 -21.68
CA TRP A 386 35.86 -8.47 -20.39
C TRP A 386 34.74 -7.44 -20.22
N ILE A 387 35.00 -6.17 -20.55
CA ILE A 387 34.00 -5.09 -20.49
C ILE A 387 32.83 -5.41 -21.43
N ASN A 388 33.12 -5.80 -22.67
CA ASN A 388 32.11 -6.20 -23.66
C ASN A 388 31.28 -7.40 -23.16
N LYS A 389 31.91 -8.37 -22.48
CA LYS A 389 31.23 -9.54 -21.89
C LYS A 389 30.34 -9.17 -20.71
N GLN A 390 30.74 -8.22 -19.85
CA GLN A 390 29.87 -7.75 -18.76
C GLN A 390 28.75 -6.82 -19.27
N ASN A 391 29.03 -5.94 -20.22
CA ASN A 391 28.01 -5.09 -20.85
C ASN A 391 26.92 -5.96 -21.50
N LYS A 392 27.30 -6.97 -22.28
CA LYS A 392 26.34 -7.91 -22.89
C LYS A 392 25.53 -8.70 -21.84
N ARG A 393 26.11 -9.02 -20.68
CA ARG A 393 25.37 -9.62 -19.56
C ARG A 393 24.39 -8.63 -18.91
N PHE A 394 24.82 -7.38 -18.71
CA PHE A 394 23.98 -6.32 -18.16
C PHE A 394 22.80 -6.01 -19.09
N GLU A 395 23.05 -5.83 -20.39
CA GLU A 395 22.02 -5.66 -21.43
C GLU A 395 21.03 -6.81 -21.45
N ASN A 396 21.52 -8.06 -21.45
CA ASN A 396 20.65 -9.25 -21.37
C ASN A 396 19.79 -9.27 -20.10
N ASN A 397 20.36 -8.90 -18.94
CA ASN A 397 19.62 -8.85 -17.68
C ASN A 397 18.57 -7.74 -17.67
N ILE A 398 18.91 -6.55 -18.18
CA ILE A 398 17.96 -5.43 -18.30
C ILE A 398 16.84 -5.80 -19.28
N MET A 399 17.17 -6.41 -20.43
CA MET A 399 16.18 -6.89 -21.40
C MET A 399 15.25 -7.95 -20.79
N LEU A 400 15.80 -8.91 -20.04
CA LEU A 400 15.01 -9.94 -19.35
C LEU A 400 14.08 -9.31 -18.29
N LEU A 401 14.56 -8.31 -17.54
CA LEU A 401 13.78 -7.58 -16.53
C LEU A 401 12.70 -6.70 -17.17
N SER A 402 12.96 -6.06 -18.32
CA SER A 402 11.94 -5.27 -19.03
C SER A 402 10.89 -6.14 -19.72
N GLN A 403 11.28 -7.33 -20.20
CA GLN A 403 10.39 -8.31 -20.82
C GLN A 403 9.70 -9.22 -19.79
N LEU A 404 9.92 -9.05 -18.49
CA LEU A 404 9.48 -10.02 -17.48
C LEU A 404 7.95 -10.05 -17.32
N ASP A 405 7.29 -8.89 -17.48
CA ASP A 405 5.83 -8.75 -17.61
C ASP A 405 5.30 -9.31 -18.95
N GLU A 406 6.06 -9.17 -20.04
CA GLU A 406 5.71 -9.70 -21.37
C GLU A 406 5.84 -11.23 -21.43
N LYS A 407 6.81 -11.79 -20.69
CA LYS A 407 7.11 -13.23 -20.53
C LYS A 407 6.40 -13.84 -19.31
N LYS A 408 5.29 -13.23 -18.87
CA LYS A 408 4.50 -13.68 -17.72
C LYS A 408 4.11 -15.16 -17.80
N ASP A 409 3.74 -15.62 -18.99
CA ASP A 409 3.27 -16.99 -19.21
C ASP A 409 4.43 -18.00 -19.38
N GLU A 410 5.64 -17.52 -19.68
CA GLU A 410 6.86 -18.33 -19.81
C GLU A 410 7.53 -18.57 -18.44
N PHE A 411 7.42 -17.60 -17.52
CA PHE A 411 7.97 -17.68 -16.15
C PHE A 411 6.92 -17.35 -15.07
N PRO A 412 5.81 -18.12 -14.97
CA PRO A 412 4.67 -17.78 -14.12
C PRO A 412 5.02 -17.74 -12.63
N SER A 413 5.81 -18.71 -12.14
CA SER A 413 6.21 -18.78 -10.73
C SER A 413 7.14 -17.64 -10.31
N LEU A 414 8.07 -17.23 -11.18
CA LEU A 414 8.97 -16.11 -10.93
C LEU A 414 8.20 -14.79 -10.88
N ASN A 415 7.29 -14.58 -11.83
CA ASN A 415 6.38 -13.43 -11.83
C ASN A 415 5.47 -13.40 -10.58
N ARG A 416 4.92 -14.54 -10.15
CA ARG A 416 4.14 -14.66 -8.90
C ARG A 416 4.98 -14.28 -7.68
N ILE A 417 6.23 -14.72 -7.60
CA ILE A 417 7.16 -14.38 -6.50
C ILE A 417 7.55 -12.90 -6.52
N ILE A 418 7.84 -12.30 -7.68
CA ILE A 418 8.18 -10.87 -7.77
C ILE A 418 6.95 -10.00 -7.43
N LYS A 419 5.77 -10.35 -7.93
CA LYS A 419 4.53 -9.59 -7.70
C LYS A 419 4.00 -9.68 -6.27
N PHE A 420 4.11 -10.84 -5.61
CA PHE A 420 3.52 -11.08 -4.29
C PHE A 420 4.52 -11.46 -3.21
N GLY A 421 5.52 -12.29 -3.53
CA GLY A 421 6.58 -12.69 -2.61
C GLY A 421 7.47 -11.52 -2.20
N TYR A 422 7.90 -10.66 -3.13
CA TYR A 422 8.80 -9.53 -2.82
C TYR A 422 8.17 -8.51 -1.86
N PRO A 423 6.92 -8.02 -2.04
CA PRO A 423 6.26 -7.15 -1.04
C PRO A 423 6.06 -7.82 0.32
N ILE A 424 5.91 -9.15 0.37
CA ILE A 424 5.81 -9.92 1.61
C ILE A 424 7.18 -10.03 2.29
N LEU A 425 8.25 -10.33 1.54
CA LEU A 425 9.63 -10.45 2.02
C LEU A 425 10.16 -9.10 2.53
N MET A 426 9.92 -8.01 1.81
CA MET A 426 10.22 -6.62 2.24
C MET A 426 9.38 -6.12 3.44
N HIS A 427 8.52 -6.98 4.00
CA HIS A 427 7.74 -6.75 5.21
C HIS A 427 7.93 -7.88 6.24
N ILE A 428 8.89 -8.79 6.03
CA ILE A 428 9.29 -9.88 6.95
C ILE A 428 10.74 -9.68 7.36
N LEU A 429 11.59 -9.31 6.39
CA LEU A 429 12.85 -8.60 6.59
C LEU A 429 12.59 -7.16 7.04
#